data_AF-C8WXC2-F1
#
_entry.id   AF-C8WXC2-F1
#
_cell.length_a   1.000
_cell.length_b   1.000
_cell.length_c   1.000
_cell.angle_alpha   90.00
_cell.angle_beta   90.00
_cell.angle_gamma   90.00
#
_symmetry.space_group_name_H-M   'P 1'
#
loop_
_entity.id
_entity.type
_entity.pdbx_description
1 polymer ?
#
loop_
_entity_poly.entity_id
_entity_poly.type
_entity_poly.pdbx_seq_one_letter_code
_entity_poly.pdbx_strand_id
1 'polypeptide(L)'
;MIDFIWLALFLSGVGTAMVTGRMQMVSNAILKGAESGVELCIGLIGAISLWMGLMHIAERAGAVAWLARRLKPVARRLFPSVPADHPAMGAILANMSANLLGIGNAATPLGLKAMEELQKLNPHPDRASDAMCTLLAVNTASITLIPTTVIALRMQYHSAHPSAVVLTTFVASLIGTCAALVLDRLFRAVSHRRQVR
;
A
#
# COMPACT_ATOMS: atom_id res chain seq x y z
N MET A 1 9.66 -14.79 3.76
CA MET A 1 8.50 -15.37 4.47
C MET A 1 7.42 -15.84 3.51
N ILE A 2 7.00 -15.02 2.54
CA ILE A 2 5.99 -15.40 1.54
C ILE A 2 6.51 -16.47 0.57
N ASP A 3 7.80 -16.45 0.23
CA ASP A 3 8.41 -17.40 -0.71
C ASP A 3 8.35 -18.84 -0.20
N PHE A 4 8.52 -19.03 1.12
CA PHE A 4 8.38 -20.34 1.76
C PHE A 4 6.94 -20.84 1.74
N ILE A 5 5.96 -19.94 1.90
CA ILE A 5 4.53 -20.30 1.83
C ILE A 5 4.17 -20.74 0.41
N TRP A 6 4.58 -19.97 -0.61
CA TRP A 6 4.36 -20.32 -2.01
C TRP A 6 5.03 -21.62 -2.39
N LEU A 7 6.28 -21.81 -1.96
CA LEU A 7 7.00 -23.04 -2.18
C LEU A 7 6.29 -24.23 -1.53
N ALA A 8 5.84 -24.09 -0.27
CA ALA A 8 5.11 -25.14 0.42
C ALA A 8 3.79 -25.49 -0.29
N LEU A 9 3.01 -24.49 -0.72
CA LEU A 9 1.78 -24.69 -1.49
C LEU A 9 2.07 -25.40 -2.81
N PHE A 10 3.07 -24.95 -3.55
CA PHE A 10 3.48 -25.55 -4.82
C PHE A 10 3.91 -27.00 -4.63
N LEU A 11 4.81 -27.27 -3.68
CA LEU A 11 5.29 -28.62 -3.39
C LEU A 11 4.18 -29.54 -2.89
N SER A 12 3.25 -29.05 -2.06
CA SER A 12 2.09 -29.84 -1.63
C SER A 12 1.16 -30.19 -2.80
N GLY A 13 0.97 -29.26 -3.75
CA GLY A 13 0.16 -29.49 -4.94
C GLY A 13 0.80 -30.52 -5.87
N VAL A 14 2.11 -30.38 -6.12
CA VAL A 14 2.89 -31.34 -6.91
C VAL A 14 2.92 -32.71 -6.23
N GLY A 15 3.15 -32.77 -4.92
CA GLY A 15 3.13 -34.00 -4.13
C GLY A 15 1.79 -34.73 -4.23
N THR A 16 0.67 -34.00 -4.08
CA THR A 16 -0.66 -34.57 -4.21
C THR A 16 -0.92 -35.09 -5.63
N ALA A 17 -0.46 -34.37 -6.66
CA ALA A 17 -0.57 -34.80 -8.05
C ALA A 17 0.27 -36.05 -8.35
N MET A 18 1.46 -36.18 -7.75
CA MET A 18 2.29 -37.40 -7.86
C MET A 18 1.59 -38.60 -7.23
N VAL A 19 1.07 -38.46 -6.00
CA VAL A 19 0.39 -39.56 -5.29
C VAL A 19 -0.91 -39.98 -5.99
N THR A 20 -1.64 -39.04 -6.58
CA THR A 20 -2.90 -39.32 -7.30
C THR A 20 -2.72 -39.68 -8.78
N GLY A 21 -1.48 -39.67 -9.30
CA GLY A 21 -1.17 -39.95 -10.70
C GLY A 21 -1.63 -38.86 -11.69
N ARG A 22 -1.94 -37.64 -11.22
CA ARG A 22 -2.51 -36.54 -12.01
C ARG A 22 -1.48 -35.50 -12.45
N MET A 23 -0.25 -35.93 -12.76
CA MET A 23 0.85 -35.02 -13.12
C MET A 23 0.56 -34.16 -14.37
N GLN A 24 -0.22 -34.67 -15.33
CA GLN A 24 -0.70 -33.88 -16.47
C GLN A 24 -1.47 -32.62 -16.04
N MET A 25 -2.23 -32.65 -14.94
CA MET A 25 -2.95 -31.47 -14.45
C MET A 25 -2.00 -30.37 -13.98
N VAL A 26 -0.86 -30.73 -13.41
CA VAL A 26 0.17 -29.77 -12.98
C VAL A 26 0.75 -29.04 -14.19
N SER A 27 1.18 -29.80 -15.21
CA SER A 27 1.72 -29.21 -16.45
C SER A 27 0.72 -28.30 -17.14
N ASN A 28 -0.54 -28.73 -17.26
CA ASN A 28 -1.60 -27.90 -17.85
C ASN A 28 -1.91 -26.67 -17.02
N ALA A 29 -1.92 -26.77 -15.69
CA ALA A 29 -2.17 -25.63 -14.81
C ALA A 29 -1.07 -24.55 -14.93
N ILE A 30 0.20 -24.97 -15.06
CA ILE A 30 1.32 -24.03 -15.25
C ILE A 30 1.18 -23.27 -16.58
N LEU A 31 0.91 -23.99 -17.68
CA LEU A 31 0.76 -23.38 -19.00
C LEU A 31 -0.45 -22.43 -19.05
N LYS A 32 -1.61 -22.89 -18.53
CA LYS A 32 -2.83 -22.09 -18.48
C LYS A 32 -2.66 -20.86 -17.57
N GLY A 33 -1.95 -21.00 -16.45
CA GLY A 33 -1.62 -19.89 -15.57
C GLY A 33 -0.78 -18.82 -16.28
N ALA A 34 0.19 -19.24 -17.11
CA ALA A 34 1.00 -18.32 -17.90
C ALA A 34 0.15 -17.57 -18.95
N GLU A 35 -0.70 -18.29 -19.70
CA GLU A 35 -1.62 -17.71 -20.68
C GLU A 35 -2.58 -16.70 -20.06
N SER A 36 -3.27 -17.10 -18.98
CA SER A 36 -4.18 -16.22 -18.23
C SER A 36 -3.45 -14.99 -17.68
N GLY A 37 -2.19 -15.11 -17.27
CA GLY A 37 -1.36 -13.97 -16.86
C GLY A 37 -1.12 -12.97 -17.99
N VAL A 38 -0.89 -13.45 -19.22
CA VAL A 38 -0.70 -12.59 -20.40
C VAL A 38 -2.00 -11.89 -20.78
N GLU A 39 -3.11 -12.62 -20.86
CA GLU A 39 -4.45 -12.05 -21.11
C GLU A 39 -4.81 -11.01 -20.04
N LEU A 40 -4.49 -11.30 -18.78
CA LEU A 40 -4.66 -10.41 -17.64
C LEU A 40 -3.91 -9.10 -17.88
N CYS A 41 -2.63 -9.17 -18.21
CA CYS A 41 -1.81 -7.99 -18.50
C CYS A 41 -2.36 -7.19 -19.68
N ILE A 42 -2.66 -7.83 -20.81
CA ILE A 42 -3.15 -7.15 -22.02
C ILE A 42 -4.49 -6.43 -21.75
N GLY A 43 -5.42 -7.09 -21.06
CA GLY A 43 -6.72 -6.50 -20.73
C GLY A 43 -6.63 -5.31 -19.77
N LEU A 44 -5.65 -5.31 -18.84
CA LEU A 44 -5.46 -4.22 -17.89
C LEU A 44 -4.73 -3.01 -18.48
N ILE A 45 -3.88 -3.17 -19.49
CA ILE A 45 -3.03 -2.09 -20.02
C ILE A 45 -3.84 -0.85 -20.37
N GLY A 46 -4.96 -0.99 -21.09
CA GLY A 46 -5.76 0.16 -21.53
C GLY A 46 -6.39 0.92 -20.37
N ALA A 47 -7.06 0.19 -19.46
CA ALA A 47 -7.72 0.78 -18.30
C ALA A 47 -6.72 1.43 -17.33
N ILE A 48 -5.61 0.75 -17.03
CA ILE A 48 -4.55 1.30 -16.17
C ILE A 48 -3.89 2.52 -16.83
N SER A 49 -3.59 2.48 -18.12
CA SER A 49 -2.95 3.62 -18.83
C SER A 49 -3.82 4.86 -18.83
N LEU A 50 -5.13 4.72 -19.10
CA LEU A 50 -6.08 5.83 -19.03
C LEU A 50 -6.11 6.44 -17.64
N TRP A 51 -6.22 5.60 -16.61
CA TRP A 51 -6.40 6.07 -15.25
C TRP A 51 -5.12 6.65 -14.65
N MET A 52 -3.97 6.04 -14.93
CA MET A 52 -2.66 6.56 -14.57
C MET A 52 -2.40 7.90 -15.26
N GLY A 53 -2.76 8.04 -16.53
CA GLY A 53 -2.66 9.31 -17.27
C GLY A 53 -3.50 10.42 -16.64
N LEU A 54 -4.76 10.13 -16.30
CA LEU A 54 -5.65 11.08 -15.61
C LEU A 54 -5.08 11.50 -14.25
N MET A 55 -4.59 10.54 -13.46
CA MET A 55 -3.97 10.82 -12.15
C MET A 55 -2.69 11.64 -12.29
N HIS A 56 -1.88 11.40 -13.32
CA HIS A 56 -0.68 12.17 -13.61
C HIS A 56 -1.01 13.62 -14.00
N ILE A 57 -2.11 13.84 -14.74
CA ILE A 57 -2.61 15.19 -15.02
C ILE A 57 -3.05 15.88 -13.71
N ALA A 58 -3.76 15.18 -12.83
CA ALA A 58 -4.19 15.73 -11.54
C ALA A 58 -2.98 16.09 -10.65
N GLU A 59 -1.95 15.24 -10.63
CA GLU A 59 -0.68 15.53 -9.96
C GLU A 59 -0.03 16.80 -10.51
N ARG A 60 0.12 16.91 -11.84
CA ARG A 60 0.68 18.11 -12.50
C ARG A 60 -0.17 19.37 -12.30
N ALA A 61 -1.49 19.23 -12.18
CA ALA A 61 -2.40 20.31 -11.84
C ALA A 61 -2.27 20.76 -10.37
N GLY A 62 -1.42 20.10 -9.57
CA GLY A 62 -1.16 20.46 -8.19
C GLY A 62 -2.14 19.83 -7.19
N ALA A 63 -2.90 18.80 -7.58
CA ALA A 63 -3.81 18.12 -6.66
C ALA A 63 -3.07 17.51 -5.46
N VAL A 64 -1.88 16.95 -5.68
CA VAL A 64 -1.00 16.43 -4.61
C VAL A 64 -0.58 17.56 -3.66
N ALA A 65 -0.13 18.70 -4.19
CA ALA A 65 0.28 19.83 -3.37
C ALA A 65 -0.89 20.48 -2.61
N TRP A 66 -2.07 20.51 -3.24
CA TRP A 66 -3.31 20.96 -2.60
C TRP A 66 -3.72 20.03 -1.46
N LEU A 67 -3.69 18.72 -1.69
CA LEU A 67 -4.05 17.71 -0.70
C LEU A 67 -3.03 17.67 0.44
N ALA A 68 -1.73 17.77 0.13
CA ALA A 68 -0.66 17.88 1.12
C ALA A 68 -0.89 19.06 2.08
N ARG A 69 -1.33 20.22 1.57
CA ARG A 69 -1.68 21.38 2.41
C ARG A 69 -2.89 21.09 3.31
N ARG A 70 -3.89 20.36 2.81
CA ARG A 70 -5.08 19.96 3.60
C ARG A 70 -4.79 18.87 4.62
N LEU A 71 -3.84 17.99 4.34
CA LEU A 71 -3.39 16.93 5.24
C LEU A 71 -2.36 17.41 6.27
N LYS A 72 -1.69 18.56 6.05
CA LYS A 72 -0.73 19.16 6.99
C LYS A 72 -1.17 19.18 8.45
N PRO A 73 -2.40 19.59 8.84
CA PRO A 73 -2.83 19.56 10.23
C PRO A 73 -2.94 18.14 10.79
N VAL A 74 -3.38 17.17 9.97
CA VAL A 74 -3.48 15.77 10.38
C VAL A 74 -2.08 15.17 10.54
N ALA A 75 -1.19 15.38 9.56
CA ALA A 75 0.19 14.91 9.61
C ALA A 75 0.93 15.49 10.83
N ARG A 76 0.78 16.78 11.14
CA ARG A 76 1.37 17.38 12.35
C ARG A 76 0.91 16.68 13.64
N ARG A 77 -0.33 16.21 13.72
CA ARG A 77 -0.84 15.46 14.88
C ARG A 77 -0.39 14.00 14.91
N LEU A 78 -0.17 13.39 13.76
CA LEU A 78 0.32 12.01 13.65
C LEU A 78 1.82 11.92 13.91
N PHE A 79 2.59 12.94 13.51
CA PHE A 79 4.05 12.98 13.59
C PHE A 79 4.53 14.13 14.48
N PRO A 80 4.23 14.13 15.79
CA PRO A 80 4.58 15.23 16.69
C PRO A 80 6.10 15.43 16.88
N SER A 81 6.89 14.37 16.66
CA SER A 81 8.36 14.41 16.78
C SER A 81 9.07 14.98 15.54
N VAL A 82 8.34 15.29 14.46
CA VAL A 82 8.91 15.78 13.21
C VAL A 82 8.68 17.28 13.11
N PRO A 83 9.75 18.11 13.00
CA PRO A 83 9.59 19.56 12.86
C PRO A 83 8.81 19.89 11.58
N ALA A 84 7.90 20.86 11.69
CA ALA A 84 6.95 21.11 10.61
C ALA A 84 7.55 21.67 9.32
N ASP A 85 8.72 22.29 9.41
CA ASP A 85 9.46 22.87 8.28
C ASP A 85 10.62 21.97 7.84
N HIS A 86 10.74 20.77 8.44
CA HIS A 86 11.74 19.79 8.03
C HIS A 86 11.34 19.07 6.72
N PRO A 87 12.29 18.75 5.82
CA PRO A 87 12.02 18.00 4.58
C PRO A 87 11.23 16.71 4.78
N ALA A 88 11.43 16.02 5.92
CA ALA A 88 10.68 14.83 6.30
C ALA A 88 9.15 15.05 6.29
N MET A 89 8.67 16.19 6.80
CA MET A 89 7.24 16.49 6.82
C MET A 89 6.67 16.65 5.40
N GLY A 90 7.44 17.28 4.50
CA GLY A 90 7.08 17.42 3.09
C GLY A 90 6.98 16.06 2.38
N ALA A 91 7.97 15.18 2.59
CA ALA A 91 7.99 13.84 2.00
C ALA A 91 6.83 12.96 2.53
N ILE A 92 6.55 13.00 3.84
CA ILE A 92 5.40 12.32 4.44
C ILE A 92 4.08 12.79 3.82
N LEU A 93 3.89 14.10 3.70
CA LEU A 93 2.68 14.67 3.11
C LEU A 93 2.51 14.29 1.65
N ALA A 94 3.59 14.29 0.87
CA ALA A 94 3.57 13.84 -0.52
C ALA A 94 3.19 12.36 -0.62
N ASN A 95 3.82 11.49 0.17
CA ASN A 95 3.49 10.06 0.23
C ASN A 95 2.03 9.80 0.64
N MET A 96 1.55 10.44 1.72
CA MET A 96 0.16 10.31 2.17
C MET A 96 -0.82 10.79 1.10
N SER A 97 -0.50 11.89 0.41
CA SER A 97 -1.35 12.44 -0.65
C SER A 97 -1.39 11.51 -1.87
N ALA A 98 -0.25 10.94 -2.26
CA ALA A 98 -0.16 9.98 -3.36
C ALA A 98 -0.96 8.70 -3.05
N ASN A 99 -0.85 8.15 -1.84
CA ASN A 99 -1.67 7.02 -1.40
C ASN A 99 -3.16 7.34 -1.43
N LEU A 100 -3.58 8.49 -0.88
CA LEU A 100 -4.98 8.90 -0.84
C LEU A 100 -5.60 9.04 -2.23
N LEU A 101 -4.82 9.55 -3.19
CA LEU A 101 -5.24 9.70 -4.58
C LEU A 101 -5.15 8.41 -5.40
N GLY A 102 -4.59 7.33 -4.84
CA GLY A 102 -4.41 6.06 -5.54
C GLY A 102 -3.25 6.08 -6.56
N ILE A 103 -2.30 7.01 -6.42
CA ILE A 103 -1.07 7.06 -7.23
C ILE A 103 -0.01 6.15 -6.58
N GLY A 104 -0.35 4.86 -6.41
CA GLY A 104 0.47 3.90 -5.66
C GLY A 104 1.91 3.76 -6.18
N ASN A 105 2.09 3.88 -7.50
CA ASN A 105 3.41 3.80 -8.14
C ASN A 105 4.34 4.97 -7.75
N ALA A 106 3.80 6.14 -7.43
CA ALA A 106 4.57 7.28 -6.91
C ALA A 106 4.66 7.25 -5.37
N ALA A 107 3.70 6.63 -4.69
CA ALA A 107 3.66 6.63 -3.24
C ALA A 107 4.84 5.87 -2.61
N THR A 108 5.22 4.71 -3.16
CA THR A 108 6.35 3.91 -2.63
C THR A 108 7.68 4.65 -2.63
N PRO A 109 8.16 5.24 -3.75
CA PRO A 109 9.41 6.00 -3.73
C PRO A 109 9.35 7.24 -2.82
N LEU A 110 8.19 7.93 -2.75
CA LEU A 110 7.98 9.03 -1.80
C LEU A 110 8.03 8.55 -0.35
N GLY A 111 7.50 7.36 -0.06
CA GLY A 111 7.52 6.74 1.26
C GLY A 111 8.93 6.35 1.70
N LEU A 112 9.72 5.75 0.80
CA LEU A 112 11.14 5.49 1.04
C LEU A 112 11.90 6.79 1.29
N LYS A 113 11.63 7.85 0.51
CA LYS A 113 12.25 9.15 0.75
C LYS A 113 11.88 9.74 2.11
N ALA A 114 10.61 9.60 2.52
CA ALA A 114 10.17 10.00 3.85
C ALA A 114 10.87 9.20 4.96
N MET A 115 11.07 7.89 4.78
CA MET A 115 11.83 7.06 5.72
C MET A 115 13.30 7.50 5.83
N GLU A 116 13.96 7.82 4.71
CA GLU A 116 15.33 8.36 4.73
C GLU A 116 15.42 9.67 5.52
N GLU A 117 14.49 10.62 5.29
CA GLU A 117 14.50 11.89 6.00
C GLU A 117 14.12 11.74 7.49
N LEU A 118 13.26 10.78 7.83
CA LEU A 118 12.97 10.41 9.21
C LEU A 118 14.17 9.77 9.91
N GLN A 119 14.95 8.97 9.19
CA GLN A 119 16.15 8.33 9.71
C GLN A 119 17.23 9.36 10.09
N LYS A 120 17.33 10.49 9.37
CA LYS A 120 18.23 11.59 9.75
C LYS A 120 17.86 12.25 11.08
N LEU A 121 16.57 12.22 11.43
CA LEU A 121 16.06 12.73 12.70
C LEU A 121 16.09 11.68 13.82
N ASN A 122 16.48 10.44 13.50
CA ASN A 122 16.44 9.34 14.42
C ASN A 122 17.68 9.35 15.34
N PRO A 123 17.52 9.54 16.66
CA PRO A 123 18.65 9.50 17.59
C PRO A 123 19.29 8.11 17.72
N HIS A 124 18.58 7.05 17.31
CA HIS A 124 19.04 5.66 17.37
C HIS A 124 18.92 4.98 16.00
N PRO A 125 19.97 5.06 15.15
CA PRO A 125 19.89 4.59 13.77
C PRO A 125 19.51 3.12 13.63
N ASP A 126 19.92 2.27 14.57
CA ASP A 126 19.69 0.83 14.55
C ASP A 126 18.26 0.43 14.95
N ARG A 127 17.42 1.40 15.37
CA ARG A 127 16.05 1.16 15.81
C ARG A 127 15.08 2.09 15.08
N ALA A 128 13.97 1.54 14.59
CA ALA A 128 12.93 2.37 14.00
C ALA A 128 12.41 3.42 14.99
N SER A 129 12.39 4.68 14.56
CA SER A 129 11.79 5.74 15.35
C SER A 129 10.26 5.59 15.36
N ASP A 130 9.67 6.13 16.41
CA ASP A 130 8.24 6.34 16.57
C ASP A 130 7.56 6.88 15.29
N ALA A 131 8.14 7.90 14.65
CA ALA A 131 7.60 8.46 13.41
C ALA A 131 7.67 7.48 12.23
N MET A 132 8.73 6.66 12.15
CA MET A 132 8.84 5.63 11.11
C MET A 132 7.78 4.54 11.30
N CYS A 133 7.53 4.10 12.54
CA CYS A 133 6.46 3.15 12.86
C CYS A 133 5.08 3.68 12.45
N THR A 134 4.76 4.94 12.79
CA THR A 134 3.49 5.56 12.39
C THR A 134 3.38 5.68 10.87
N LEU A 135 4.46 6.07 10.17
CA LEU A 135 4.45 6.20 8.71
C LEU A 135 4.19 4.84 8.05
N LEU A 136 4.82 3.79 8.55
CA LEU A 136 4.61 2.42 8.09
C LEU A 136 3.15 2.00 8.33
N ALA A 137 2.61 2.19 9.54
CA ALA A 137 1.24 1.84 9.87
C ALA A 137 0.22 2.55 8.96
N VAL A 138 0.41 3.84 8.69
CA VAL A 138 -0.45 4.62 7.78
C VAL A 138 -0.33 4.13 6.34
N ASN A 139 0.88 3.83 5.86
CA ASN A 139 1.08 3.30 4.51
C ASN A 139 0.49 1.90 4.36
N THR A 140 0.62 1.02 5.36
CA THR A 140 0.06 -0.34 5.30
C THR A 140 -1.46 -0.33 5.33
N ALA A 141 -2.07 0.58 6.11
CA ALA A 141 -3.53 0.72 6.14
C ALA A 141 -4.12 1.37 4.88
N SER A 142 -3.30 2.11 4.11
CA SER A 142 -3.57 2.56 2.73
C SER A 142 -5.00 3.06 2.50
N ILE A 143 -5.36 4.21 3.08
CA ILE A 143 -6.60 4.90 2.70
C ILE A 143 -6.44 5.36 1.25
N THR A 144 -7.27 4.82 0.37
CA THR A 144 -7.28 5.16 -1.06
C THR A 144 -8.69 5.59 -1.43
N LEU A 145 -8.86 6.84 -1.88
CA LEU A 145 -10.16 7.38 -2.29
C LEU A 145 -10.69 6.69 -3.54
N ILE A 146 -9.80 6.40 -4.48
CA ILE A 146 -10.15 5.78 -5.76
C ILE A 146 -9.26 4.55 -5.96
N PRO A 147 -9.74 3.32 -5.69
CA PRO A 147 -8.98 2.09 -5.86
C PRO A 147 -8.94 1.67 -7.35
N THR A 148 -8.19 2.43 -8.13
CA THR A 148 -8.11 2.38 -9.60
C THR A 148 -7.81 0.97 -10.13
N THR A 149 -6.81 0.31 -9.54
CA THR A 149 -6.38 -1.05 -9.88
C THR A 149 -7.48 -2.08 -9.64
N VAL A 150 -8.22 -1.95 -8.53
CA VAL A 150 -9.30 -2.88 -8.19
C VAL A 150 -10.47 -2.70 -9.15
N ILE A 151 -10.78 -1.46 -9.53
CA ILE A 151 -11.81 -1.19 -10.54
C ILE A 151 -11.41 -1.80 -11.89
N ALA A 152 -10.16 -1.62 -12.32
CA ALA A 152 -9.66 -2.19 -13.57
C ALA A 152 -9.73 -3.73 -13.59
N LEU A 153 -9.30 -4.37 -12.49
CA LEU A 153 -9.44 -5.82 -12.32
C LEU A 153 -10.91 -6.26 -12.41
N ARG A 154 -11.81 -5.56 -11.73
CA ARG A 154 -13.24 -5.88 -11.78
C ARG A 154 -13.84 -5.72 -13.17
N MET A 155 -13.44 -4.69 -13.93
CA MET A 155 -13.87 -4.50 -15.31
C MET A 155 -13.45 -5.67 -16.19
N GLN A 156 -12.21 -6.13 -16.04
CA GLN A 156 -11.68 -7.23 -16.82
C GLN A 156 -12.34 -8.58 -16.51
N TYR A 157 -12.68 -8.84 -15.25
CA TYR A 157 -13.48 -10.00 -14.86
C TYR A 157 -14.99 -9.77 -15.05
N HIS A 158 -15.38 -8.84 -15.93
CA HIS A 158 -16.77 -8.57 -16.35
C HIS A 158 -17.75 -8.29 -15.21
N SER A 159 -17.29 -7.65 -14.13
CA SER A 159 -18.16 -7.22 -13.03
C SER A 159 -19.23 -6.25 -13.53
N ALA A 160 -20.51 -6.49 -13.19
CA ALA A 160 -21.64 -5.63 -13.58
C ALA A 160 -21.48 -4.16 -13.12
N HIS A 161 -20.96 -3.96 -11.90
CA HIS A 161 -20.69 -2.63 -11.33
C HIS A 161 -19.26 -2.53 -10.77
N PRO A 162 -18.24 -2.31 -11.62
CA PRO A 162 -16.83 -2.30 -11.20
C PRO A 162 -16.50 -1.22 -10.17
N SER A 163 -17.18 -0.07 -10.19
CA SER A 163 -16.99 1.03 -9.25
C SER A 163 -17.68 0.84 -7.89
N ALA A 164 -18.52 -0.18 -7.72
CA ALA A 164 -19.25 -0.41 -6.46
C ALA A 164 -18.32 -0.65 -5.25
N VAL A 165 -17.06 -1.07 -5.48
CA VAL A 165 -16.06 -1.26 -4.42
C VAL A 165 -15.53 0.05 -3.83
N VAL A 166 -15.69 1.19 -4.50
CA VAL A 166 -15.04 2.44 -4.08
C VAL A 166 -15.41 2.78 -2.63
N LEU A 167 -16.72 2.79 -2.32
CA LEU A 167 -17.21 3.13 -0.99
C LEU A 167 -16.81 2.08 0.06
N THR A 168 -16.96 0.79 -0.26
CA THR A 168 -16.65 -0.29 0.69
C THR A 168 -15.17 -0.34 1.02
N THR A 169 -14.30 -0.16 0.04
CA THR A 169 -12.85 -0.14 0.23
C THR A 169 -12.41 1.10 0.99
N PHE A 170 -13.01 2.26 0.71
CA PHE A 170 -12.75 3.48 1.48
C PHE A 170 -13.12 3.30 2.95
N VAL A 171 -14.31 2.77 3.25
CA VAL A 171 -14.74 2.53 4.63
C VAL A 171 -13.85 1.49 5.32
N ALA A 172 -13.52 0.39 4.65
CA ALA A 172 -12.66 -0.65 5.21
C ALA A 172 -11.24 -0.13 5.50
N SER A 173 -10.65 0.61 4.58
CA SER A 173 -9.32 1.22 4.77
C SER A 173 -9.33 2.30 5.85
N LEU A 174 -10.42 3.08 5.98
CA LEU A 174 -10.59 4.04 7.06
C LEU A 174 -10.62 3.35 8.43
N ILE A 175 -11.41 2.28 8.58
CA ILE A 175 -11.47 1.47 9.81
C ILE A 175 -10.09 0.87 10.12
N GLY A 176 -9.45 0.25 9.12
CA GLY A 176 -8.11 -0.31 9.24
C GLY A 176 -7.06 0.72 9.67
N THR A 177 -7.14 1.94 9.13
CA THR A 177 -6.23 3.04 9.48
C THR A 177 -6.47 3.53 10.90
N CYS A 178 -7.73 3.67 11.31
CA CYS A 178 -8.07 4.01 12.70
C CYS A 178 -7.52 2.94 13.66
N ALA A 179 -7.73 1.66 13.37
CA ALA A 179 -7.22 0.56 14.17
C ALA A 179 -5.67 0.57 14.23
N ALA A 180 -5.01 0.76 13.09
CA ALA A 180 -3.55 0.84 13.01
C ALA A 180 -2.98 1.99 13.85
N LEU A 181 -3.59 3.19 13.77
CA LEU A 181 -3.18 4.35 14.55
C LEU A 181 -3.43 4.20 16.05
N VAL A 182 -4.54 3.56 16.43
CA VAL A 182 -4.82 3.24 17.85
C VAL A 182 -3.79 2.26 18.38
N LEU A 183 -3.51 1.18 17.65
CA LEU A 183 -2.52 0.18 18.04
C LEU A 183 -1.11 0.77 18.09
N ASP A 184 -0.71 1.59 17.12
CA ASP A 184 0.58 2.30 17.12
C ASP A 184 0.76 3.11 18.42
N ARG A 185 -0.26 3.89 18.80
CA ARG A 185 -0.21 4.67 20.05
C ARG A 185 -0.21 3.82 21.31
N LEU A 186 -1.00 2.74 21.35
CA LEU A 186 -1.03 1.83 22.49
C LEU A 186 0.31 1.14 22.68
N PHE A 187 0.89 0.56 21.62
CA PHE A 187 2.18 -0.11 21.69
C PHE A 187 3.32 0.84 22.03
N ARG A 188 3.29 2.07 21.49
CA ARG A 188 4.23 3.12 21.88
C ARG A 188 4.17 3.42 23.38
N ALA A 189 2.97 3.62 23.93
CA ALA A 189 2.80 3.90 25.36
C ALA A 189 3.30 2.75 26.24
N VAL A 190 3.06 1.49 25.83
CA VAL A 190 3.55 0.30 26.54
C VAL A 190 5.08 0.19 26.44
N SER A 191 5.67 0.44 25.27
CA SER A 191 7.12 0.38 25.06
C SER A 191 7.85 1.44 25.90
N HIS A 192 7.39 2.69 25.89
CA HIS A 192 8.02 3.76 26.69
C HIS A 192 7.98 3.45 28.19
N ARG A 193 6.86 2.89 28.71
CA ARG A 193 6.76 2.45 30.11
C ARG A 193 7.75 1.34 30.48
N ARG A 194 8.14 0.49 29.51
CA ARG A 194 9.14 -0.57 29.74
C ARG A 194 10.59 -0.07 29.70
N GLN A 195 10.86 1.06 29.04
CA GLN A 195 12.21 1.65 28.98
C GLN A 195 12.53 2.56 30.18
N VAL A 196 11.51 3.03 30.89
CA VAL A 196 11.66 3.87 32.11
C VAL A 196 11.80 3.00 33.38
N ARG A 197 11.52 1.70 33.29
CA ARG A 197 11.81 0.71 34.34
C ARG A 197 13.16 0.05 34.09
#